data_AF-A0A7V4PQR2-F1
#
_entry.id   AF-A0A7V4PQR2-F1
#
_cell.length_a   1.000
_cell.length_b   1.000
_cell.length_c   1.000
_cell.angle_alpha   90.00
_cell.angle_beta   90.00
_cell.angle_gamma   90.00
#
_symmetry.space_group_name_H-M   'P 1'
#
loop_
_entity.id
_entity.type
_entity.pdbx_description
1 polymer ?
#
loop_
_entity_poly.entity_id
_entity_poly.type
_entity_poly.pdbx_seq_one_letter_code
_entity_poly.pdbx_strand_id
1 'polypeptide(L)'
;EKIHRDLPLEAQYVVPFAYKVRWYMKLNLREALHIGELRTMPQGHPDYRFIAQEIWRKISEVHPTLAKCAKFIDWKTYRLGRLQSEIRSEYKKSAWEK
;
A
#
# COMPACT_ATOMS: atom_id res chain seq x y z
N GLU A 1 -18.00 -22.56 -6.75
CA GLU A 1 -17.45 -23.83 -7.24
C GLU A 1 -18.12 -24.34 -8.52
N LYS A 2 -19.46 -24.45 -8.57
CA LYS A 2 -20.17 -24.99 -9.74
C LYS A 2 -19.85 -24.28 -11.08
N ILE A 3 -19.76 -22.95 -11.11
CA ILE A 3 -19.48 -22.19 -12.34
C ILE A 3 -18.05 -22.41 -12.86
N HIS A 4 -17.06 -22.61 -11.99
CA HIS A 4 -15.67 -22.74 -12.41
C HIS A 4 -15.39 -24.01 -13.22
N ARG A 5 -16.14 -25.09 -12.94
CA ARG A 5 -16.01 -26.37 -13.67
C ARG A 5 -16.41 -26.23 -15.14
N ASP A 6 -17.50 -25.50 -15.39
CA ASP A 6 -18.10 -25.39 -16.72
C ASP A 6 -17.55 -24.16 -17.48
N LEU A 7 -17.20 -23.08 -16.77
CA LEU A 7 -16.75 -21.79 -17.31
C LEU A 7 -15.54 -21.26 -16.51
N PRO A 8 -14.34 -21.84 -16.69
CA PRO A 8 -13.18 -21.55 -15.83
C PRO A 8 -12.64 -20.12 -15.98
N LEU A 9 -12.77 -19.50 -17.15
CA LEU A 9 -12.27 -18.14 -17.41
C LEU A 9 -13.26 -17.08 -16.89
N GLU A 10 -14.55 -17.32 -17.07
CA GLU A 10 -15.62 -16.40 -16.72
C GLU A 10 -15.93 -16.41 -15.22
N ALA A 11 -15.62 -17.52 -14.53
CA ALA A 11 -15.84 -17.66 -13.10
C ALA A 11 -15.14 -16.57 -12.26
N GLN A 12 -14.11 -15.90 -12.78
CA GLN A 12 -13.47 -14.78 -12.06
C GLN A 12 -14.35 -13.52 -12.02
N TYR A 13 -15.26 -13.33 -12.98
CA TYR A 13 -16.11 -12.13 -13.03
C TYR A 13 -17.14 -12.07 -11.90
N VAL A 14 -17.49 -13.21 -11.31
CA VAL A 14 -18.42 -13.26 -10.17
C VAL A 14 -17.71 -13.07 -8.83
N VAL A 15 -16.37 -12.94 -8.80
CA VAL A 15 -15.60 -12.75 -7.56
C VAL A 15 -15.51 -11.25 -7.21
N PRO A 16 -16.05 -10.80 -6.07
CA PRO A 16 -15.90 -9.43 -5.60
C PRO A 16 -14.44 -9.03 -5.32
N PHE A 17 -14.15 -7.73 -5.37
CA PHE A 17 -12.79 -7.19 -5.10
C PHE A 17 -12.26 -7.43 -3.68
N ALA A 18 -13.10 -7.81 -2.72
CA ALA A 18 -12.71 -8.02 -1.32
C ALA A 18 -12.16 -9.43 -1.01
N TYR A 19 -11.84 -10.23 -2.03
CA TYR A 19 -11.28 -11.57 -1.85
C TYR A 19 -9.75 -11.55 -1.76
N LYS A 20 -9.19 -12.48 -0.98
CA LYS A 20 -7.73 -12.64 -0.88
C LYS A 20 -7.19 -13.34 -2.12
N VAL A 21 -6.25 -12.70 -2.80
CA VAL A 21 -5.55 -13.27 -3.96
C VAL A 21 -4.13 -13.62 -3.58
N ARG A 22 -3.66 -14.79 -3.98
CA ARG A 22 -2.24 -15.16 -3.87
C ARG A 22 -1.47 -14.53 -5.01
N TRP A 23 -0.41 -13.81 -4.69
CA TRP A 23 0.44 -13.15 -5.66
C TRP A 23 1.90 -13.34 -5.27
N TYR A 24 2.77 -13.19 -6.26
CA TYR A 24 4.21 -13.19 -6.09
C TYR A 24 4.77 -11.94 -6.75
N MET A 25 5.69 -11.27 -6.06
CA MET A 25 6.44 -10.14 -6.62
C MET A 25 7.93 -10.42 -6.50
N LYS A 26 8.64 -10.15 -7.58
CA LYS A 26 10.10 -10.08 -7.59
C LYS A 26 10.49 -8.63 -7.78
N LEU A 27 11.29 -8.11 -6.87
CA LEU A 27 11.77 -6.74 -6.88
C LEU A 27 13.29 -6.73 -6.68
N ASN A 28 13.98 -5.82 -7.35
CA ASN A 28 15.32 -5.42 -6.95
C ASN A 28 15.25 -4.42 -5.78
N LEU A 29 16.40 -4.15 -5.14
CA LEU A 29 16.45 -3.27 -3.97
C LEU A 29 15.95 -1.84 -4.27
N ARG A 30 16.29 -1.31 -5.45
CA ARG A 30 15.89 0.05 -5.86
C ARG A 30 14.37 0.16 -6.02
N GLU A 31 13.75 -0.84 -6.64
CA GLU A 31 12.30 -0.93 -6.79
C GLU A 31 11.62 -1.07 -5.43
N ALA A 32 12.15 -1.92 -4.55
CA ALA A 32 11.61 -2.09 -3.20
C ALA A 32 11.69 -0.80 -2.38
N LEU A 33 12.78 -0.04 -2.53
CA LEU A 33 12.93 1.28 -1.90
C LEU A 33 11.85 2.24 -2.40
N HIS A 34 11.70 2.33 -3.72
CA HIS A 34 10.73 3.24 -4.35
C HIS A 34 9.29 2.90 -3.97
N ILE A 35 8.93 1.61 -4.00
CA ILE A 35 7.62 1.13 -3.55
C ILE A 35 7.42 1.43 -2.06
N GLY A 36 8.42 1.16 -1.23
CA GLY A 36 8.37 1.44 0.20
C GLY A 36 8.06 2.91 0.49
N GLU A 37 8.79 3.83 -0.13
CA GLU A 37 8.62 5.27 0.13
C GLU A 37 7.29 5.82 -0.41
N LEU A 38 6.87 5.42 -1.61
CA LEU A 38 5.61 5.91 -2.18
C LEU A 38 4.37 5.27 -1.55
N ARG A 39 4.43 3.97 -1.23
CA ARG A 39 3.24 3.19 -0.82
C ARG A 39 3.04 3.11 0.68
N THR A 40 3.95 3.66 1.48
CA THR A 40 3.74 3.83 2.92
C THR A 40 3.19 5.21 3.30
N MET A 41 3.00 6.11 2.34
CA MET A 41 2.42 7.43 2.58
C MET A 41 1.03 7.35 3.25
N PRO A 42 0.65 8.31 4.12
CA PRO A 42 -0.61 8.28 4.86
C PRO A 42 -1.86 8.17 3.99
N GLN A 43 -1.81 8.67 2.75
CA GLN A 43 -2.93 8.65 1.81
C GLN A 43 -3.20 7.24 1.23
N GLY A 44 -2.27 6.29 1.40
CA GLY A 44 -2.41 4.92 0.92
C GLY A 44 -3.41 4.10 1.73
N HIS A 45 -3.95 3.04 1.11
CA HIS A 45 -4.83 2.09 1.80
C HIS A 45 -4.06 1.36 2.93
N PRO A 46 -4.64 1.19 4.14
CA PRO A 46 -3.94 0.61 5.28
C PRO A 46 -3.30 -0.76 5.00
N ASP A 47 -4.03 -1.67 4.37
CA ASP A 47 -3.51 -3.02 4.04
C ASP A 47 -2.32 -2.95 3.08
N TYR A 48 -2.34 -2.02 2.14
CA TYR A 48 -1.25 -1.89 1.17
C TYR A 48 0.01 -1.30 1.80
N ARG A 49 -0.17 -0.32 2.70
CA ARG A 49 0.92 0.24 3.51
C ARG A 49 1.57 -0.83 4.37
N PHE A 50 0.75 -1.66 5.02
CA PHE A 50 1.23 -2.77 5.84
C PHE A 50 2.12 -3.71 5.03
N ILE A 51 1.67 -4.16 3.85
CA ILE A 51 2.48 -5.02 2.99
C ILE A 51 3.81 -4.35 2.58
N ALA A 52 3.80 -3.07 2.21
CA ALA A 52 5.02 -2.35 1.86
C ALA A 52 6.01 -2.23 3.05
N GLN A 53 5.49 -2.00 4.26
CA GLN A 53 6.28 -2.00 5.49
C GLN A 53 6.88 -3.39 5.79
N GLU A 54 6.10 -4.46 5.61
CA GLU A 54 6.58 -5.84 5.80
C GLU A 54 7.69 -6.21 4.81
N ILE A 55 7.54 -5.82 3.53
CA ILE A 55 8.59 -6.01 2.51
C ILE A 55 9.90 -5.38 3.00
N TRP A 56 9.83 -4.13 3.48
CA TRP A 56 11.04 -3.45 3.94
C TRP A 56 11.60 -4.04 5.25
N ARG A 57 10.74 -4.54 6.15
CA ARG A 57 11.19 -5.25 7.36
C ARG A 57 11.99 -6.49 7.00
N LYS A 58 11.52 -7.29 6.03
CA LYS A 58 12.24 -8.47 5.53
C LYS A 58 13.56 -8.14 4.85
N ILE A 59 13.61 -7.05 4.09
CA ILE A 59 14.89 -6.56 3.52
C ILE A 59 15.84 -6.13 4.63
N SER A 60 15.33 -5.49 5.69
CA SER A 60 16.14 -5.02 6.82
C SER A 60 16.70 -6.16 7.68
N GLU A 61 15.94 -7.25 7.85
CA GLU A 61 16.39 -8.47 8.53
C GLU A 61 17.60 -9.11 7.84
N VAL A 62 17.62 -9.12 6.49
CA VAL A 62 18.70 -9.76 5.70
C VAL A 62 19.87 -8.80 5.40
N HIS A 63 19.57 -7.53 5.14
CA HIS A 63 20.55 -6.53 4.70
C HIS A 63 20.45 -5.21 5.51
N PRO A 64 20.85 -5.21 6.80
CA PRO A 64 20.68 -4.06 7.69
C PRO A 64 21.46 -2.81 7.25
N THR A 65 22.61 -2.96 6.59
CA THR A 65 23.40 -1.83 6.09
C THR A 65 22.69 -1.08 4.97
N LEU A 66 22.05 -1.82 4.06
CA LEU A 66 21.32 -1.26 2.91
C LEU A 66 19.95 -0.70 3.32
N ALA A 67 19.34 -1.26 4.36
CA ALA A 67 18.07 -0.79 4.90
C ALA A 67 18.10 0.68 5.35
N LYS A 68 19.27 1.19 5.75
CA LYS A 68 19.49 2.59 6.14
C LYS A 68 19.21 3.60 5.00
N CYS A 69 19.14 3.14 3.75
CA CYS A 69 18.80 3.99 2.62
C CYS A 69 17.33 4.45 2.61
N ALA A 70 16.42 3.68 3.21
CA ALA A 70 15.00 4.04 3.30
C ALA A 70 14.75 5.06 4.41
N LYS A 71 14.92 6.33 4.05
CA LYS A 71 14.71 7.45 4.97
C LYS A 71 13.25 7.88 5.01
N PHE A 72 12.50 7.68 3.93
CA PHE A 72 11.15 8.22 3.77
C PHE A 72 10.03 7.19 3.93
N ILE A 73 10.36 5.96 4.34
CA ILE A 73 9.34 4.95 4.65
C ILE A 73 8.62 5.34 5.92
N ASP A 74 7.30 5.49 5.83
CA ASP A 74 6.45 5.83 6.97
C ASP A 74 5.99 4.56 7.69
N TRP A 75 6.42 4.40 8.94
CA TRP A 75 6.09 3.26 9.81
C TRP A 75 4.82 3.45 10.64
N LYS A 76 4.18 4.62 10.57
CA LYS A 76 2.97 4.90 11.35
C LYS A 76 1.76 4.17 10.77
N THR A 77 0.73 4.02 11.59
CA THR A 77 -0.56 3.44 11.18
C THR A 77 -1.62 4.52 11.20
N TYR A 78 -2.41 4.62 10.13
CA TYR A 78 -3.52 5.57 10.01
C TYR A 78 -4.80 4.82 9.67
N ARG A 79 -5.90 5.17 10.36
CA ARG A 79 -7.21 4.55 10.13
C ARG A 79 -7.94 5.15 8.94
N LEU A 80 -7.78 6.45 8.71
CA LEU A 80 -8.43 7.21 7.64
C LEU A 80 -7.36 7.99 6.87
N GLY A 81 -6.84 7.40 5.80
CA GLY A 81 -5.63 7.91 5.14
C GLY A 81 -5.79 9.29 4.51
N ARG A 82 -6.92 9.55 3.85
CA ARG A 82 -7.17 10.84 3.17
C ARG A 82 -7.69 11.96 4.08
N LEU A 83 -8.23 11.62 5.25
CA LEU A 83 -8.94 12.57 6.10
C LEU A 83 -8.10 13.80 6.46
N GLN A 84 -6.85 13.59 6.88
CA GLN A 84 -5.98 14.72 7.24
C GLN A 84 -5.62 15.62 6.05
N SER A 85 -5.65 15.10 4.83
CA SER A 85 -5.43 15.90 3.62
C SER A 85 -6.66 16.74 3.29
N GLU A 86 -7.85 16.18 3.48
CA GLU A 86 -9.12 16.84 3.22
C GLU A 86 -9.36 17.96 4.24
N ILE A 87 -9.12 17.69 5.53
CA ILE A 87 -9.15 18.70 6.60
C ILE A 87 -8.25 19.89 6.28
N ARG A 88 -6.99 19.64 5.88
CA ARG A 88 -6.04 20.71 5.52
C ARG A 88 -6.48 21.53 4.30
N SER A 89 -7.10 20.87 3.32
CA SER A 89 -7.61 21.53 2.13
C SER A 89 -8.76 22.48 2.47
N GLU A 90 -9.64 22.05 3.37
CA GLU A 90 -10.78 22.84 3.83
C GLU A 90 -10.36 24.03 4.70
N TYR A 91 -9.41 23.84 5.62
CA TYR A 91 -8.80 24.94 6.37
C TYR A 91 -8.16 25.97 5.45
N LYS A 92 -7.46 25.53 4.40
CA LYS A 92 -6.87 26.45 3.44
C LYS A 92 -7.97 27.29 2.78
N LYS A 93 -9.03 26.67 2.23
CA LYS A 93 -10.14 27.39 1.58
C LYS A 93 -10.79 28.44 2.49
N SER A 94 -11.15 28.05 3.71
CA SER A 94 -11.78 28.98 4.68
C SER A 94 -10.90 30.17 5.08
N ALA A 95 -9.58 30.07 4.93
CA ALA A 95 -8.65 31.17 5.15
C ALA A 95 -8.57 32.16 3.97
N TRP A 96 -8.94 31.75 2.75
CA TRP A 96 -9.03 32.64 1.56
C TRP A 96 -10.39 33.32 1.42
N GLU A 97 -11.43 32.75 2.03
CA GLU A 97 -12.80 33.28 2.02
C GLU A 97 -13.03 34.35 3.11
N LYS A 98 -12.07 34.55 4.02
CA LYS A 98 -12.03 35.65 4.99
C LYS A 98 -11.17 36.79 4.48
#